data_AF-A0AA95FF73-F1
#
_entry.id   AF-A0AA95FF73-F1
#
_cell.length_a   1.000
_cell.length_b   1.000
_cell.length_c   1.000
_cell.angle_alpha   90.00
_cell.angle_beta   90.00
_cell.angle_gamma   90.00
#
_symmetry.space_group_name_H-M   'P 1'
#
loop_
_entity.id
_entity.type
_entity.pdbx_description
1 polymer ?
#
loop_
_entity_poly.entity_id
_entity_poly.type
_entity_poly.pdbx_seq_one_letter_code
_entity_poly.pdbx_strand_id
1 'polypeptide(L)'
;MIKYAIVASLFLMIGCKDVKKTDENITSVTENKEVANSKGEAEAAKNWLKSSIVKYFKADLDQQKIMQEITTKDYYEYKTDATNVDMNVDGSLSLKDFQQKWGNKYNTKYAGINTGFLISAQDWTNIEVKKCELDAISGDEAFVFDVELVDNGSKEVFKRKIGVVKKDNKFLIADVIEKD
;
A
#
# COMPACT_ATOMS: atom_id res chain seq x y z
N MET A 1 54.79 20.26 22.31
CA MET A 1 54.74 20.67 23.73
C MET A 1 53.47 20.11 24.34
N ILE A 2 53.62 19.35 25.44
CA ILE A 2 52.64 19.01 26.52
C ILE A 2 51.37 18.26 26.04
N LYS A 3 51.15 16.94 26.20
CA LYS A 3 51.27 15.94 27.30
C LYS A 3 50.45 16.24 28.57
N TYR A 4 49.24 15.67 28.67
CA TYR A 4 48.59 15.08 29.87
C TYR A 4 47.48 14.14 29.32
N ALA A 5 47.43 12.81 29.45
CA ALA A 5 47.73 11.81 30.49
C ALA A 5 46.68 11.68 31.61
N ILE A 6 45.85 10.62 31.47
CA ILE A 6 45.32 9.68 32.49
C ILE A 6 44.24 10.29 33.43
N VAL A 7 43.08 9.65 33.64
CA VAL A 7 42.82 8.68 34.72
C VAL A 7 41.72 7.66 34.34
N ALA A 8 42.09 6.39 34.49
CA ALA A 8 41.22 5.23 34.49
C ALA A 8 40.43 5.11 35.81
N SER A 9 39.22 4.55 35.76
CA SER A 9 38.69 3.83 36.92
C SER A 9 37.70 2.75 36.50
N LEU A 10 38.10 1.51 36.74
CA LEU A 10 37.26 0.32 36.78
C LEU A 10 36.51 0.27 38.12
N PHE A 11 35.22 -0.06 38.10
CA PHE A 11 34.51 -0.80 39.16
C PHE A 11 33.51 -1.74 38.44
N LEU A 12 33.82 -3.03 38.30
CA LEU A 12 33.50 -4.16 39.20
C LEU A 12 32.02 -4.61 39.20
N MET A 13 31.71 -5.51 38.27
CA MET A 13 31.14 -6.86 38.41
C MET A 13 30.18 -7.25 39.57
N ILE A 14 29.06 -7.85 39.11
CA ILE A 14 28.26 -8.97 39.63
C ILE A 14 27.25 -8.71 40.77
N GLY A 15 25.97 -8.88 40.41
CA GLY A 15 24.90 -9.29 41.31
C GLY A 15 23.92 -10.19 40.58
N CYS A 16 24.21 -11.49 40.50
CA CYS A 16 23.22 -12.50 40.12
C CYS A 16 22.22 -12.64 41.27
N LYS A 17 20.94 -12.38 41.01
CA LYS A 17 19.86 -12.78 41.92
C LYS A 17 19.10 -13.90 41.25
N ASP A 18 19.21 -15.10 41.80
CA ASP A 18 18.28 -16.20 41.56
C ASP A 18 16.87 -15.76 41.96
N VAL A 19 15.93 -15.84 41.01
CA VAL A 19 14.49 -15.80 41.32
C VAL A 19 13.85 -17.07 40.80
N LYS A 20 13.17 -17.71 41.75
CA LYS A 20 12.47 -19.00 41.71
C LYS A 20 11.49 -19.10 40.54
N LYS A 21 11.32 -20.34 40.06
CA LYS A 21 10.11 -20.77 39.34
C LYS A 21 8.89 -20.59 40.26
N THR A 22 7.84 -19.97 39.74
CA THR A 22 6.48 -20.11 40.25
C THR A 22 5.55 -20.10 39.05
N ASP A 23 4.78 -21.17 38.94
CA ASP A 23 3.74 -21.39 37.95
C ASP A 23 2.57 -20.40 38.13
N GLU A 24 1.86 -20.21 37.00
CA GLU A 24 0.50 -19.71 36.85
C GLU A 24 0.18 -18.27 37.30
N ASN A 25 0.02 -17.39 36.30
CA ASN A 25 -1.30 -16.79 36.10
C ASN A 25 -1.52 -16.36 34.65
N ILE A 26 -2.59 -16.90 34.08
CA ILE A 26 -3.20 -16.50 32.82
C ILE A 26 -3.51 -15.01 32.93
N THR A 27 -2.65 -14.18 32.35
CA THR A 27 -3.02 -12.80 32.09
C THR A 27 -3.81 -12.85 30.80
N SER A 28 -5.13 -12.81 30.91
CA SER A 28 -6.00 -12.45 29.80
C SER A 28 -5.47 -11.14 29.24
N VAL A 29 -4.82 -11.23 28.07
CA VAL A 29 -4.49 -10.09 27.26
C VAL A 29 -5.83 -9.41 27.00
N THR A 30 -6.05 -8.30 27.70
CA THR A 30 -7.11 -7.39 27.33
C THR A 30 -6.68 -6.86 25.98
N GLU A 31 -7.18 -7.48 24.91
CA GLU A 31 -7.04 -6.94 23.57
C GLU A 31 -7.55 -5.50 23.63
N ASN A 32 -6.63 -4.55 23.50
CA ASN A 32 -6.98 -3.14 23.40
C ASN A 32 -8.03 -3.02 22.28
N LYS A 33 -9.22 -2.52 22.62
CA LYS A 33 -10.35 -2.39 21.68
C LYS A 33 -9.94 -1.65 20.39
N GLU A 34 -8.99 -0.72 20.47
CA GLU A 34 -8.43 -0.01 19.31
C GLU A 34 -7.64 -0.93 18.35
N VAL A 35 -6.84 -1.86 18.87
CA VAL A 35 -6.05 -2.82 18.06
C VAL A 35 -6.96 -3.90 17.47
N ALA A 36 -7.98 -4.33 18.21
CA ALA A 36 -8.99 -5.25 17.69
C ALA A 36 -9.84 -4.59 16.58
N ASN A 37 -10.17 -3.31 16.73
CA ASN A 37 -10.95 -2.55 15.75
C ASN A 37 -10.14 -2.29 14.45
N SER A 38 -8.86 -1.92 14.56
CA SER A 38 -8.00 -1.70 13.39
C SER A 38 -7.77 -2.98 12.58
N LYS A 39 -7.68 -4.15 13.24
CA LYS A 39 -7.60 -5.45 12.57
C LYS A 39 -8.90 -5.81 11.84
N GLY A 40 -10.06 -5.54 12.44
CA GLY A 40 -11.37 -5.75 11.81
C GLY A 40 -11.58 -4.87 10.57
N GLU A 41 -11.22 -3.59 10.67
CA GLU A 41 -11.29 -2.64 9.55
C GLU A 41 -10.30 -3.00 8.43
N ALA A 42 -9.09 -3.46 8.76
CA ALA A 42 -8.12 -3.92 7.76
C ALA A 42 -8.64 -5.13 6.97
N GLU A 43 -9.29 -6.09 7.62
CA GLU A 43 -9.91 -7.23 6.93
C GLU A 43 -11.11 -6.81 6.07
N ALA A 44 -11.91 -5.84 6.53
CA ALA A 44 -12.98 -5.26 5.73
C ALA A 44 -12.42 -4.56 4.47
N ALA A 45 -11.36 -3.78 4.62
CA ALA A 45 -10.66 -3.11 3.53
C ALA A 45 -10.03 -4.12 2.55
N LYS A 46 -9.41 -5.21 3.04
CA LYS A 46 -8.86 -6.31 2.22
C LYS A 46 -9.93 -6.95 1.36
N ASN A 47 -11.07 -7.33 1.95
CA ASN A 47 -12.17 -7.98 1.24
C ASN A 47 -12.83 -7.04 0.22
N TRP A 48 -12.99 -5.77 0.59
CA TRP A 48 -13.45 -4.74 -0.32
C TRP A 48 -12.48 -4.58 -1.50
N LEU A 49 -11.18 -4.47 -1.24
CA LEU A 49 -10.16 -4.27 -2.28
C LEU A 49 -10.16 -5.43 -3.28
N LYS A 50 -10.17 -6.67 -2.81
CA LYS A 50 -10.25 -7.87 -3.67
C LYS A 50 -11.48 -7.82 -4.58
N SER A 51 -12.64 -7.46 -4.03
CA SER A 51 -13.89 -7.39 -4.77
C SER A 51 -13.89 -6.25 -5.80
N SER A 52 -13.37 -5.09 -5.42
CA SER A 52 -13.24 -3.92 -6.30
C SER A 52 -12.33 -4.18 -7.50
N ILE A 53 -11.19 -4.86 -7.27
CA ILE A 53 -10.26 -5.26 -8.35
C ILE A 53 -10.96 -6.18 -9.34
N VAL A 54 -11.63 -7.24 -8.86
CA VAL A 54 -12.36 -8.18 -9.72
C VAL A 54 -13.49 -7.48 -10.46
N LYS A 55 -14.23 -6.57 -9.79
CA LYS A 55 -15.29 -5.78 -10.41
C LYS A 55 -14.74 -4.92 -11.56
N TYR A 56 -13.60 -4.26 -11.37
CA TYR A 56 -12.96 -3.44 -12.39
C TYR A 56 -12.60 -4.26 -13.64
N PHE A 57 -11.89 -5.38 -13.49
CA PHE A 57 -11.42 -6.18 -14.63
C PHE A 57 -12.53 -6.96 -15.35
N LYS A 58 -13.70 -7.14 -14.71
CA LYS A 58 -14.89 -7.74 -15.33
C LYS A 58 -15.80 -6.71 -15.99
N ALA A 59 -15.57 -5.43 -15.76
CA ALA A 59 -16.32 -4.40 -16.43
C ALA A 59 -15.78 -4.26 -17.85
N ASP A 60 -16.68 -4.43 -18.81
CA ASP A 60 -16.35 -4.27 -20.22
C ASP A 60 -16.29 -2.77 -20.54
N LEU A 61 -17.44 -2.14 -20.79
CA LEU A 61 -17.54 -0.73 -21.16
C LEU A 61 -17.49 0.26 -19.97
N ASP A 62 -17.66 -0.22 -18.73
CA ASP A 62 -17.84 0.62 -17.53
C ASP A 62 -16.56 0.84 -16.71
N GLN A 63 -15.39 0.42 -17.19
CA GLN A 63 -14.15 0.43 -16.40
C GLN A 63 -13.78 1.81 -15.85
N GLN A 64 -13.89 2.86 -16.66
CA GLN A 64 -13.55 4.22 -16.23
C GLN A 64 -14.46 4.69 -15.10
N LYS A 65 -15.77 4.41 -15.20
CA LYS A 65 -16.73 4.71 -14.14
C LYS A 65 -16.38 3.95 -12.85
N ILE A 66 -16.02 2.68 -12.96
CA ILE A 66 -15.66 1.87 -11.79
C ILE A 66 -14.36 2.36 -11.17
N MET A 67 -13.35 2.69 -11.97
CA MET A 67 -12.11 3.27 -11.48
C MET A 67 -12.39 4.55 -10.67
N GLN A 68 -13.23 5.43 -11.19
CA GLN A 68 -13.66 6.65 -10.50
C GLN A 68 -14.42 6.36 -9.20
N GLU A 69 -15.25 5.30 -9.16
CA GLU A 69 -16.00 4.88 -7.96
C GLU A 69 -15.10 4.29 -6.86
N ILE A 70 -14.04 3.57 -7.22
CA ILE A 70 -13.21 2.82 -6.27
C ILE A 70 -11.91 3.54 -5.89
N THR A 71 -11.62 4.70 -6.46
CA THR A 71 -10.42 5.49 -6.16
C THR A 71 -10.78 6.81 -5.50
N THR A 72 -9.83 7.39 -4.77
CA THR A 72 -9.93 8.80 -4.40
C THR A 72 -9.87 9.66 -5.67
N LYS A 73 -10.55 10.81 -5.65
CA LYS A 73 -10.55 11.75 -6.78
C LYS A 73 -9.13 12.10 -7.25
N ASP A 74 -8.23 12.39 -6.32
CA ASP A 74 -6.85 12.73 -6.65
C ASP A 74 -6.11 11.58 -7.33
N TYR A 75 -6.30 10.36 -6.85
CA TYR A 75 -5.63 9.21 -7.41
C TYR A 75 -6.19 8.84 -8.80
N TYR A 76 -7.50 8.98 -9.00
CA TYR A 76 -8.13 8.85 -10.32
C TYR A 76 -7.45 9.80 -11.32
N GLU A 77 -7.41 11.10 -11.00
CA GLU A 77 -6.81 12.11 -11.87
C GLU A 77 -5.31 11.85 -12.10
N TYR A 78 -4.57 11.49 -11.05
CA TYR A 78 -3.16 11.13 -11.15
C TYR A 78 -2.92 9.97 -12.12
N LYS A 79 -3.69 8.89 -12.00
CA LYS A 79 -3.49 7.71 -12.85
C LYS A 79 -3.97 7.97 -14.28
N THR A 80 -5.07 8.72 -14.48
CA THR A 80 -5.48 9.17 -15.81
C THR A 80 -4.40 10.01 -16.49
N ASP A 81 -3.76 10.93 -15.77
CA ASP A 81 -2.64 11.68 -16.35
C ASP A 81 -1.47 10.74 -16.69
N ALA A 82 -1.12 9.82 -15.78
CA ALA A 82 -0.02 8.87 -15.95
C ALA A 82 -0.19 7.96 -17.18
N THR A 83 -1.44 7.56 -17.48
CA THR A 83 -1.75 6.70 -18.65
C THR A 83 -1.70 7.45 -19.98
N ASN A 84 -1.63 8.78 -19.96
CA ASN A 84 -1.71 9.64 -21.15
C ASN A 84 -0.46 10.52 -21.36
N VAL A 85 0.63 10.27 -20.65
CA VAL A 85 1.85 11.08 -20.75
C VAL A 85 2.46 10.96 -22.15
N ASP A 86 2.78 12.09 -22.75
CA ASP A 86 3.38 12.20 -24.10
C ASP A 86 2.54 11.57 -25.24
N MET A 87 1.25 11.29 -25.02
CA MET A 87 0.38 10.67 -26.04
C MET A 87 -0.13 11.63 -27.12
N ASN A 88 0.23 12.92 -27.06
CA ASN A 88 -0.21 13.97 -28.00
C ASN A 88 -1.74 14.06 -28.18
N VAL A 89 -2.49 13.71 -27.14
CA VAL A 89 -3.95 13.88 -27.06
C VAL A 89 -4.27 15.10 -26.20
N ASP A 90 -5.44 15.70 -26.40
CA ASP A 90 -5.90 16.82 -25.58
C ASP A 90 -5.91 16.43 -24.09
N GLY A 91 -5.20 17.23 -23.27
CA GLY A 91 -5.04 16.96 -21.84
C GLY A 91 -3.84 16.07 -21.47
N SER A 92 -3.09 15.54 -22.45
CA SER A 92 -1.81 14.86 -22.16
C SER A 92 -0.78 15.83 -21.56
N LEU A 93 -0.03 15.35 -20.58
CA LEU A 93 1.08 16.07 -19.98
C LEU A 93 2.39 15.57 -20.55
N SER A 94 3.41 16.43 -20.63
CA SER A 94 4.78 15.94 -20.76
C SER A 94 5.19 15.18 -19.50
N LEU A 95 6.16 14.27 -19.59
CA LEU A 95 6.68 13.59 -18.39
C LEU A 95 7.12 14.59 -17.31
N LYS A 96 7.73 15.71 -17.70
CA LYS A 96 8.18 16.76 -16.78
C LYS A 96 6.99 17.44 -16.09
N ASP A 97 5.95 17.79 -16.85
CA ASP A 97 4.76 18.46 -16.29
C ASP A 97 3.96 17.52 -15.38
N PHE A 98 3.87 16.24 -15.76
CA PHE A 98 3.30 15.20 -14.90
C PHE A 98 4.04 15.10 -13.56
N GLN A 99 5.37 15.01 -13.61
CA GLN A 99 6.20 14.95 -12.40
C GLN A 99 6.07 16.22 -11.55
N GLN A 100 6.00 17.39 -12.17
CA GLN A 100 5.83 18.66 -11.47
C GLN A 100 4.44 18.77 -10.81
N LYS A 101 3.38 18.32 -11.49
CA LYS A 101 2.00 18.35 -10.97
C LYS A 101 1.83 17.42 -9.77
N TRP A 102 2.40 16.21 -9.83
CA TRP A 102 2.08 15.13 -8.90
C TRP A 102 3.19 14.73 -7.93
N GLY A 103 4.45 15.10 -8.18
CA GLY A 103 5.61 14.64 -7.40
C GLY A 103 5.62 15.06 -5.93
N ASN A 104 4.84 16.08 -5.56
CA ASN A 104 4.66 16.48 -4.15
C ASN A 104 3.66 15.59 -3.39
N LYS A 105 2.89 14.75 -4.08
CA LYS A 105 1.80 13.94 -3.51
C LYS A 105 1.97 12.45 -3.75
N TYR A 106 2.50 12.06 -4.91
CA TYR A 106 2.69 10.68 -5.33
C TYR A 106 4.14 10.42 -5.69
N ASN A 107 4.57 9.16 -5.55
CA ASN A 107 5.86 8.74 -6.06
C ASN A 107 5.78 8.48 -7.58
N THR A 108 6.03 9.52 -8.36
CA THR A 108 5.90 9.52 -9.83
C THR A 108 6.86 8.56 -10.53
N LYS A 109 7.87 8.02 -9.84
CA LYS A 109 8.78 6.99 -10.38
C LYS A 109 8.04 5.67 -10.66
N TYR A 110 7.02 5.36 -9.87
CA TYR A 110 6.28 4.09 -9.93
C TYR A 110 4.85 4.28 -10.45
N ALA A 111 4.61 5.33 -11.24
CA ALA A 111 3.29 5.69 -11.75
C ALA A 111 2.71 4.70 -12.77
N GLY A 112 3.56 3.86 -13.38
CA GLY A 112 3.19 3.09 -14.56
C GLY A 112 2.82 4.02 -15.72
N ILE A 113 3.81 4.73 -16.25
CA ILE A 113 3.59 5.69 -17.35
C ILE A 113 3.14 4.94 -18.59
N ASN A 114 2.03 5.37 -19.20
CA ASN A 114 1.43 4.75 -20.38
C ASN A 114 1.05 3.28 -20.19
N THR A 115 0.84 2.85 -18.94
CA THR A 115 0.32 1.53 -18.58
C THR A 115 -1.04 1.62 -17.87
N GLY A 116 -1.80 0.53 -17.88
CA GLY A 116 -3.12 0.45 -17.25
C GLY A 116 -3.14 0.70 -15.73
N PHE A 117 -4.34 0.76 -15.15
CA PHE A 117 -4.56 1.14 -13.75
C PHE A 117 -3.87 0.20 -12.75
N LEU A 118 -4.24 -1.09 -12.73
CA LEU A 118 -3.76 -2.05 -11.72
C LEU A 118 -2.73 -3.05 -12.25
N ILE A 119 -2.63 -3.16 -13.58
CA ILE A 119 -1.67 -4.04 -14.28
C ILE A 119 -0.89 -3.20 -15.28
N SER A 120 0.36 -3.60 -15.54
CA SER A 120 1.24 -2.90 -16.49
C SER A 120 0.96 -3.38 -17.92
N ALA A 121 -0.31 -3.49 -18.30
CA ALA A 121 -0.79 -4.01 -19.58
C ALA A 121 -2.03 -3.24 -20.04
N GLN A 122 -2.32 -3.29 -21.35
CA GLN A 122 -3.53 -2.69 -21.94
C GLN A 122 -4.65 -3.71 -22.12
N ASP A 123 -4.30 -4.94 -22.46
CA ASP A 123 -5.23 -6.07 -22.62
C ASP A 123 -4.95 -7.15 -21.56
N TRP A 124 -5.97 -7.93 -21.23
CA TRP A 124 -5.86 -9.10 -20.35
C TRP A 124 -6.87 -10.17 -20.74
N THR A 125 -6.63 -11.41 -20.33
CA THR A 125 -7.63 -12.49 -20.47
C THR A 125 -8.53 -12.57 -19.25
N ASN A 126 -7.94 -12.81 -18.07
CA ASN A 126 -8.69 -12.93 -16.82
C ASN A 126 -7.78 -12.62 -15.64
N ILE A 127 -8.02 -11.49 -14.98
CA ILE A 127 -7.25 -11.07 -13.82
C ILE A 127 -7.82 -11.67 -12.54
N GLU A 128 -6.95 -12.34 -11.78
CA GLU A 128 -7.26 -12.88 -10.46
C GLU A 128 -6.35 -12.28 -9.37
N VAL A 129 -6.90 -12.13 -8.17
CA VAL A 129 -6.14 -11.69 -7.00
C VAL A 129 -5.55 -12.92 -6.29
N LYS A 130 -4.28 -13.21 -6.56
CA LYS A 130 -3.55 -14.34 -5.98
C LYS A 130 -3.12 -14.08 -4.53
N LYS A 131 -2.74 -12.85 -4.23
CA LYS A 131 -2.33 -12.39 -2.89
C LYS A 131 -2.91 -11.02 -2.61
N CYS A 132 -3.34 -10.79 -1.38
CA CYS A 132 -3.71 -9.47 -0.87
C CYS A 132 -3.49 -9.49 0.64
N GLU A 133 -2.30 -9.10 1.09
CA GLU A 133 -1.94 -9.16 2.50
C GLU A 133 -1.69 -7.76 3.06
N LEU A 134 -2.15 -7.52 4.28
CA LEU A 134 -1.88 -6.27 4.98
C LEU A 134 -0.37 -6.17 5.21
N ASP A 135 0.22 -5.10 4.69
CA ASP A 135 1.65 -4.80 4.82
C ASP A 135 1.88 -3.76 5.91
N ALA A 136 1.06 -2.69 5.93
CA ALA A 136 1.16 -1.63 6.93
C ALA A 136 -0.19 -0.98 7.21
N ILE A 137 -0.29 -0.39 8.41
CA ILE A 137 -1.37 0.53 8.80
C ILE A 137 -0.73 1.90 8.93
N SER A 138 -1.23 2.89 8.19
CA SER A 138 -0.70 4.26 8.16
C SER A 138 -1.68 5.23 8.84
N GLY A 139 -2.00 4.97 10.11
CA GLY A 139 -3.08 5.64 10.85
C GLY A 139 -4.38 4.85 10.87
N ASP A 140 -5.41 5.35 11.54
CA ASP A 140 -6.60 4.56 11.89
C ASP A 140 -7.47 4.16 10.69
N GLU A 141 -7.38 4.91 9.59
CA GLU A 141 -8.24 4.73 8.40
C GLU A 141 -7.45 4.55 7.11
N ALA A 142 -6.17 4.17 7.19
CA ALA A 142 -5.33 3.95 6.02
C ALA A 142 -4.54 2.64 6.12
N PHE A 143 -4.67 1.82 5.08
CA PHE A 143 -4.13 0.47 4.99
C PHE A 143 -3.29 0.34 3.73
N VAL A 144 -2.14 -0.33 3.84
CA VAL A 144 -1.31 -0.66 2.69
C VAL A 144 -1.34 -2.18 2.53
N PHE A 145 -1.67 -2.62 1.32
CA PHE A 145 -1.75 -4.04 0.97
C PHE A 145 -0.67 -4.41 -0.05
N ASP A 146 -0.02 -5.54 0.21
CA ASP A 146 0.80 -6.25 -0.77
C ASP A 146 -0.11 -7.15 -1.61
N VAL A 147 -0.26 -6.79 -2.89
CA VAL A 147 -1.18 -7.43 -3.83
C VAL A 147 -0.41 -8.09 -4.97
N GLU A 148 -0.78 -9.33 -5.30
CA GLU A 148 -0.32 -10.02 -6.50
C GLU A 148 -1.53 -10.33 -7.38
N LEU A 149 -1.51 -9.79 -8.60
CA LEU A 149 -2.49 -10.07 -9.64
C LEU A 149 -1.88 -11.02 -10.66
N VAL A 150 -2.67 -11.94 -11.19
CA VAL A 150 -2.25 -12.84 -12.26
C VAL A 150 -3.24 -12.74 -13.40
N ASP A 151 -2.73 -12.60 -14.63
CA ASP A 151 -3.53 -12.89 -15.82
C ASP A 151 -3.41 -14.38 -16.15
N ASN A 152 -4.51 -15.12 -16.05
CA ASN A 152 -4.51 -16.56 -16.31
C ASN A 152 -4.29 -16.91 -17.80
N GLY A 153 -4.42 -15.94 -18.72
CA GLY A 153 -4.09 -16.11 -20.13
C GLY A 153 -2.59 -16.05 -20.39
N SER A 154 -1.96 -14.90 -20.09
CA SER A 154 -0.53 -14.67 -20.33
C SER A 154 0.38 -15.29 -19.26
N LYS A 155 -0.18 -15.66 -18.09
CA LYS A 155 0.54 -16.08 -16.88
C LYS A 155 1.45 -14.99 -16.30
N GLU A 156 1.25 -13.74 -16.68
CA GLU A 156 1.96 -12.61 -16.11
C GLU A 156 1.52 -12.35 -14.67
N VAL A 157 2.47 -11.94 -13.84
CA VAL A 157 2.25 -11.62 -12.43
C VAL A 157 2.56 -10.15 -12.19
N PHE A 158 1.58 -9.42 -11.69
CA PHE A 158 1.69 -8.00 -11.38
C PHE A 158 1.71 -7.80 -9.87
N LYS A 159 2.85 -7.35 -9.34
CA LYS A 159 3.03 -7.09 -7.90
C LYS A 159 2.78 -5.62 -7.62
N ARG A 160 1.92 -5.32 -6.64
CA ARG A 160 1.53 -3.96 -6.27
C ARG A 160 1.61 -3.75 -4.76
N LYS A 161 1.94 -2.52 -4.36
CA LYS A 161 1.55 -1.97 -3.06
C LYS A 161 0.35 -1.08 -3.29
N ILE A 162 -0.78 -1.36 -2.64
CA ILE A 162 -2.01 -0.59 -2.81
C ILE A 162 -2.38 0.06 -1.50
N GLY A 163 -2.44 1.40 -1.49
CA GLY A 163 -2.94 2.19 -0.38
C GLY A 163 -4.46 2.32 -0.47
N VAL A 164 -5.16 1.95 0.61
CA VAL A 164 -6.61 2.08 0.76
C VAL A 164 -6.89 2.98 1.94
N VAL A 165 -7.79 3.96 1.76
CA VAL A 165 -8.26 4.84 2.82
C VAL A 165 -9.76 4.65 3.04
N LYS A 166 -10.22 4.82 4.28
CA LYS A 166 -11.64 4.94 4.60
C LYS A 166 -12.01 6.43 4.65
N LYS A 167 -13.01 6.85 3.87
CA LYS A 167 -13.57 8.21 3.86
C LYS A 167 -15.08 8.13 3.74
N ASP A 168 -15.81 8.84 4.60
CA ASP A 168 -17.28 8.82 4.61
C ASP A 168 -17.86 7.39 4.66
N ASN A 169 -17.24 6.54 5.48
CA ASN A 169 -17.55 5.12 5.63
C ASN A 169 -17.44 4.28 4.33
N LYS A 170 -16.65 4.74 3.36
CA LYS A 170 -16.32 4.02 2.12
C LYS A 170 -14.81 3.81 2.02
N PHE A 171 -14.41 2.63 1.60
CA PHE A 171 -13.02 2.36 1.23
C PHE A 171 -12.77 2.88 -0.19
N LEU A 172 -11.58 3.47 -0.40
CA LEU A 172 -11.13 4.00 -1.67
C LEU A 172 -9.63 3.72 -1.85
N ILE A 173 -9.22 3.36 -3.07
CA ILE A 173 -7.81 3.28 -3.45
C ILE A 173 -7.25 4.70 -3.51
N ALA A 174 -6.26 4.98 -2.68
CA ALA A 174 -5.58 6.26 -2.60
C ALA A 174 -4.22 6.24 -3.31
N ASP A 175 -3.60 5.07 -3.47
CA ASP A 175 -2.34 4.92 -4.18
C ASP A 175 -2.14 3.49 -4.71
N VAL A 176 -1.40 3.34 -5.81
CA VAL A 176 -0.91 2.05 -6.33
C VAL A 176 0.52 2.25 -6.79
N ILE A 177 1.42 1.47 -6.20
CA ILE A 177 2.85 1.48 -6.50
C ILE A 177 3.20 0.15 -7.18
N GLU A 178 3.75 0.22 -8.39
CA GLU A 178 4.35 -0.94 -9.05
C GLU A 178 5.59 -1.40 -8.29
N LYS A 179 5.66 -2.71 -8.00
CA LYS A 179 6.87 -3.34 -7.49
C LYS A 179 7.58 -4.06 -8.62
N ASP A 180 8.87 -3.78 -8.73
CA ASP A 180 9.83 -4.57 -9.53
C ASP A 180 10.00 -5.99 -8.95
#